data_AF-A0A9E5F3N6-F1
#
_entry.id   AF-A0A9E5F3N6-F1
#
_cell.length_a   1.000
_cell.length_b   1.000
_cell.length_c   1.000
_cell.angle_alpha   90.00
_cell.angle_beta   90.00
_cell.angle_gamma   90.00
#
_symmetry.space_group_name_H-M   'P 1'
#
loop_
_entity.id
_entity.type
_entity.pdbx_description
1 polymer ?
#
loop_
_entity_poly.entity_id
_entity_poly.type
_entity_poly.pdbx_seq_one_letter_code
_entity_poly.pdbx_strand_id
1 'polypeptide(L)' 'MEKLQVPSAEILAKKLYYPIGEVATWFNVNTSLIRYWEKEFKQLQPRKTRKGDRL' A
#
# COMPACT_ATOMS: atom_id res chain seq x y z
N MET A 1 -12.57 -8.48 -16.40
CA MET A 1 -11.37 -8.57 -15.56
C MET A 1 -11.09 -7.19 -15.02
N GLU A 2 -11.21 -7.00 -13.71
CA GLU A 2 -10.96 -5.72 -13.06
C GLU A 2 -9.47 -5.40 -13.17
N LYS A 3 -9.14 -4.25 -13.77
CA LYS A 3 -7.75 -3.84 -14.01
C LYS A 3 -7.22 -3.19 -12.74
N LEU A 4 -6.02 -3.61 -12.34
CA LEU A 4 -5.22 -2.90 -11.32
C LEU A 4 -5.02 -1.44 -11.76
N GLN A 5 -5.26 -0.51 -10.85
CA GLN A 5 -5.10 0.93 -11.07
C GLN A 5 -3.78 1.43 -10.44
N VAL A 6 -2.70 0.66 -10.60
CA VAL A 6 -1.39 1.02 -10.04
C VAL A 6 -0.76 2.12 -10.91
N PRO A 7 -0.22 3.20 -10.33
CA PRO A 7 0.47 4.25 -11.07
C PRO A 7 1.70 3.73 -11.85
N SER A 8 2.12 4.47 -12.87
CA SER A 8 3.34 4.15 -13.61
C SER A 8 4.60 4.28 -12.74
N ALA A 9 5.68 3.59 -13.13
CA ALA A 9 6.94 3.61 -12.39
C ALA A 9 7.51 5.04 -12.22
N GLU A 10 7.33 5.91 -13.21
CA GLU A 10 7.74 7.33 -13.14
C GLU A 10 6.99 8.11 -12.05
N ILE A 11 5.71 7.78 -11.81
CA ILE A 11 4.92 8.38 -10.73
C ILE A 11 5.36 7.80 -9.38
N LEU A 12 5.55 6.48 -9.32
CA LEU A 12 5.97 5.78 -8.10
C LEU A 12 7.35 6.23 -7.63
N ALA A 13 8.27 6.55 -8.54
CA ALA A 13 9.61 7.02 -8.20
C ALA A 13 9.63 8.39 -7.49
N LYS A 14 8.54 9.16 -7.53
CA LYS A 14 8.46 10.49 -6.92
C LYS A 14 8.22 10.46 -5.40
N LYS A 15 7.72 9.35 -4.84
CA LYS A 15 7.51 9.21 -3.40
C LYS A 15 8.01 7.85 -2.93
N LEU A 16 8.65 7.82 -1.77
CA LEU A 16 9.14 6.59 -1.16
C LEU A 16 8.04 5.78 -0.46
N TYR A 17 6.96 6.45 -0.04
CA TYR A 17 5.91 5.88 0.80
C TYR A 17 4.54 6.42 0.37
N TYR A 18 3.52 5.58 0.43
CA TYR A 18 2.15 5.87 0.03
C TYR A 18 1.17 5.40 1.10
N PRO A 19 0.18 6.24 1.48
CA PRO A 19 -0.83 5.84 2.44
C PRO A 19 -1.48 4.50 2.04
N ILE A 20 -1.65 3.59 3.00
CA ILE A 20 -2.26 2.27 2.77
C ILE A 20 -3.64 2.35 2.08
N GLY A 21 -4.37 3.44 2.27
CA GLY A 21 -5.64 3.70 1.57
C GLY A 21 -5.49 3.85 0.06
N GLU A 22 -4.48 4.61 -0.40
CA GLU A 22 -4.20 4.78 -1.83
C GLU A 22 -3.80 3.44 -2.47
N VAL A 23 -2.92 2.70 -1.78
CA VAL A 23 -2.51 1.36 -2.21
C VAL A 23 -3.72 0.43 -2.32
N ALA A 24 -4.61 0.42 -1.32
CA ALA A 24 -5.82 -0.39 -1.35
C ALA A 24 -6.72 -0.08 -2.56
N THR A 25 -6.86 1.20 -2.91
CA THR A 25 -7.60 1.62 -4.12
C THR A 25 -6.95 1.13 -5.40
N TRP A 26 -5.62 1.21 -5.53
CA TRP A 26 -4.92 0.74 -6.74
C TRP A 26 -5.09 -0.76 -6.99
N PHE A 27 -5.09 -1.56 -5.93
CA PHE A 27 -5.28 -3.01 -6.01
C PHE A 27 -6.75 -3.44 -5.95
N ASN A 28 -7.69 -2.49 -5.81
CA ASN A 28 -9.11 -2.74 -5.61
C ASN A 28 -9.40 -3.73 -4.47
N VAL A 29 -8.74 -3.54 -3.34
CA VAL A 29 -8.90 -4.37 -2.14
C VAL A 29 -9.25 -3.53 -0.93
N ASN A 30 -9.75 -4.16 0.12
CA ASN A 30 -9.95 -3.50 1.40
C ASN A 30 -8.61 -3.25 2.11
N THR A 31 -8.48 -2.10 2.78
CA THR A 31 -7.27 -1.77 3.58
C THR A 31 -6.97 -2.81 4.67
N SER A 32 -8.00 -3.48 5.20
CA SER A 32 -7.85 -4.57 6.17
C SER A 32 -7.17 -5.80 5.57
N LEU A 33 -7.34 -6.08 4.28
CA LEU A 33 -6.64 -7.18 3.60
C LEU A 33 -5.14 -6.89 3.49
N ILE A 34 -4.76 -5.66 3.17
CA ILE A 34 -3.34 -5.26 3.14
C ILE A 34 -2.72 -5.32 4.56
N ARG A 35 -3.48 -4.93 5.60
CA ARG A 35 -3.04 -5.10 6.99
C ARG A 35 -2.89 -6.57 7.41
N TYR A 36 -3.72 -7.45 6.87
CA TYR A 36 -3.58 -8.88 7.07
C TYR A 36 -2.30 -9.39 6.40
N TRP A 37 -2.05 -9.01 5.15
CA TRP A 37 -0.81 -9.34 4.43
C TRP A 37 0.46 -8.86 5.15
N GLU A 38 0.47 -7.68 5.79
CA GLU A 38 1.60 -7.23 6.63
C GLU A 38 1.96 -8.26 7.71
N LYS A 39 0.98 -8.96 8.28
CA LYS A 39 1.23 -9.99 9.30
C LYS A 39 1.72 -11.31 8.71
N GLU A 40 1.16 -11.70 7.57
CA GLU A 40 1.48 -12.98 6.91
C GLU A 40 2.84 -12.95 6.21
N PHE A 41 3.21 -11.81 5.61
CA PHE A 41 4.42 -11.66 4.82
C PHE A 41 5.45 -10.78 5.55
N LYS A 42 6.48 -11.42 6.11
CA LYS A 42 7.58 -10.72 6.82
C LYS A 42 8.34 -9.71 5.96
N GLN A 43 8.23 -9.83 4.64
CA GLN A 43 8.82 -8.91 3.66
C GLN A 43 8.06 -7.58 3.60
N LEU A 44 6.78 -7.55 3.98
CA LEU A 44 5.97 -6.34 4.02
C LEU A 44 6.17 -5.62 5.36
N GLN A 45 7.05 -4.63 5.35
CA GLN A 45 7.36 -3.80 6.54
C GLN A 45 7.06 -2.33 6.24
N PRO A 46 5.78 -1.94 6.05
CA PRO A 46 5.40 -0.57 5.74
C PRO A 46 5.86 0.37 6.86
N ARG A 47 6.30 1.57 6.48
CA ARG A 47 6.80 2.53 7.45
C ARG A 47 5.62 3.11 8.22
N LYS A 48 5.74 3.13 9.54
CA LYS A 48 4.70 3.70 10.41
C LYS A 48 5.07 5.14 10.78
N THR A 49 4.09 6.04 10.73
CA THR A 49 4.26 7.40 11.27
C THR A 49 4.30 7.34 12.79
N ARG A 50 4.68 8.45 13.45
CA ARG A 50 4.64 8.57 14.92
C ARG A 50 3.23 8.35 15.50
N LYS A 51 2.17 8.54 14.69
CA LYS A 51 0.77 8.32 15.07
C LYS A 51 0.28 6.90 14.79
N GLY A 52 1.08 6.05 14.15
CA GLY A 52 0.75 4.65 13.84
C GLY A 52 0.15 4.43 12.44
N ASP A 53 0.00 5.48 11.63
CA ASP A 53 -0.47 5.38 10.26
C ASP A 53 0.58 4.69 9.38
N ARG A 54 0.13 3.86 8.43
CA ARG A 54 1.01 3.15 7.50
C ARG A 54 1.17 3.94 6.21
N LEU A 55 2.41 4.23 5.88
CA LEU A 55 2.88 4.83 4.63
C LEU A 55 3.71 3.80 3.84
#